data_AF-I1Z9C7-F1
#
_entry.id   AF-I1Z9C7-F1
#
_cell.length_a   1.000
_cell.length_b   1.000
_cell.length_c   1.000
_cell.angle_alpha   90.00
_cell.angle_beta   90.00
_cell.angle_gamma   90.00
#
_symmetry.space_group_name_H-M   'P 1'
#
loop_
_entity.id
_entity.type
_entity.pdbx_description
1 polymer ?
#
loop_
_entity_poly.entity_id
_entity_poly.type
_entity_poly.pdbx_seq_one_letter_code
_entity_poly.pdbx_strand_id
1 'polypeptide(L)' 'KTTVTQSVADSLKAVLLKSPPSCIGQWRKIFDDEPTIIRRAFYSLGNYIVASEIAKESAKSPVIVD' A
#
# COMPACT_ATOMS: atom_id res chain seq x y z
N LYS A 1 -11.01 -6.99 5.07
CA LYS A 1 -9.58 -6.97 5.45
C LYS A 1 -9.21 -5.75 6.29
N THR A 2 -9.74 -4.56 5.97
CA THR A 2 -9.48 -3.27 6.62
C THR A 2 -9.68 -3.18 8.14
N THR A 3 -10.63 -3.91 8.73
CA THR A 3 -10.89 -3.84 10.18
C THR A 3 -9.80 -4.51 11.02
N VAL A 4 -9.13 -5.53 10.48
CA VAL A 4 -8.07 -6.28 11.16
C VAL A 4 -6.74 -5.53 11.06
N THR A 5 -6.44 -4.93 9.91
CA THR A 5 -5.21 -4.15 9.69
C THR A 5 -5.15 -2.90 10.57
N GLN A 6 -6.29 -2.22 10.80
CA GLN A 6 -6.33 -1.04 11.67
C GLN A 6 -6.13 -1.38 13.15
N SER A 7 -6.78 -2.44 13.65
CA SER A 7 -6.70 -2.83 15.06
C SER A 7 -5.31 -3.37 15.45
N VAL A 8 -4.62 -4.03 14.51
CA VAL A 8 -3.21 -4.45 14.69
C VAL A 8 -2.27 -3.25 14.63
N ALA A 9 -2.51 -2.27 13.73
CA ALA A 9 -1.71 -1.06 13.67
C ALA A 9 -1.78 -0.25 14.98
N ASP A 10 -2.98 -0.08 15.53
CA ASP A 10 -3.20 0.66 16.78
C ASP A 10 -2.54 -0.04 17.98
N SER A 11 -2.59 -1.38 18.01
CA SER A 11 -1.96 -2.18 19.08
C SER A 11 -0.43 -2.15 19.03
N LEU A 12 0.16 -2.03 17.84
CA LEU A 12 1.61 -2.02 17.63
C LEU A 12 2.20 -0.61 17.48
N LYS A 13 1.38 0.44 17.54
CA LYS A 13 1.75 1.82 17.13
C LYS A 13 2.42 1.84 15.75
N ALA A 14 1.95 0.96 14.86
CA ALA A 14 2.52 0.78 13.54
C ALA A 14 1.96 1.81 12.55
N VAL A 15 2.75 2.18 11.55
CA VAL A 15 2.27 3.01 10.44
C VAL A 15 1.55 2.12 9.43
N LEU A 16 0.30 2.48 9.09
CA LEU A 16 -0.50 1.80 8.07
C LEU A 16 -0.31 2.49 6.70
N LEU A 17 0.34 1.80 5.78
CA LEU A 17 0.50 2.22 4.38
C LEU A 17 -0.52 1.50 3.50
N LYS A 18 -1.07 2.21 2.52
CA LYS A 18 -2.07 1.65 1.59
C LYS A 18 -1.45 1.26 0.26
N SER A 19 -1.85 0.13 -0.30
CA SER A 19 -1.53 -0.29 -1.67
C SER A 19 -2.80 -0.38 -2.52
N PRO A 20 -2.90 0.37 -3.63
CA PRO A 20 -1.92 1.31 -4.16
C PRO A 20 -1.82 2.61 -3.32
N PRO A 21 -0.66 3.30 -3.31
CA PRO A 21 -0.46 4.53 -2.55
C PRO A 21 -1.41 5.64 -3.02
N SER A 22 -1.74 6.57 -2.12
CA SER A 22 -2.75 7.62 -2.36
C SER A 22 -2.47 8.47 -3.61
N CYS A 23 -1.19 8.68 -3.94
CA CYS A 23 -0.74 9.41 -5.13
C CYS A 23 -1.16 8.77 -6.46
N ILE A 24 -1.37 7.45 -6.49
CA ILE A 24 -1.86 6.73 -7.69
C ILE A 24 -3.21 6.05 -7.47
N GLY A 25 -3.73 6.07 -6.24
CA GLY A 25 -4.94 5.37 -5.83
C GLY A 25 -6.20 5.79 -6.59
N GLN A 26 -6.25 7.03 -7.09
CA GLN A 26 -7.34 7.53 -7.93
C GLN A 26 -7.52 6.74 -9.24
N TRP A 27 -6.44 6.14 -9.76
CA TRP A 27 -6.48 5.36 -11.00
C TRP A 27 -6.78 3.87 -10.78
N ARG A 28 -6.93 3.42 -9.52
CA ARG A 28 -7.18 2.03 -9.19
C ARG A 28 -8.34 1.43 -9.99
N LYS A 29 -9.49 2.12 -10.05
CA LYS A 29 -10.66 1.66 -10.79
C LYS A 29 -10.39 1.47 -12.28
N ILE A 30 -9.56 2.34 -12.86
CA ILE A 30 -9.20 2.27 -14.28
C ILE A 30 -8.34 1.02 -14.52
N PHE A 31 -7.28 0.83 -13.73
CA PHE A 31 -6.34 -0.26 -13.91
C PHE A 31 -6.85 -1.63 -13.45
N ASP A 32 -7.88 -1.67 -12.59
CA ASP A 32 -8.52 -2.93 -12.18
C ASP A 32 -9.27 -3.58 -13.37
N ASP A 33 -9.81 -2.77 -14.27
CA ASP A 33 -10.57 -3.20 -15.47
C ASP A 33 -9.67 -3.54 -16.69
N GLU A 34 -8.36 -3.23 -16.61
CA GLU A 34 -7.40 -3.49 -17.69
C GLU A 34 -6.95 -4.98 -17.76
N PRO A 35 -6.41 -5.43 -18.91
CA PRO A 35 -5.78 -6.74 -19.04
C PRO A 35 -4.75 -7.01 -17.96
N THR A 36 -4.63 -8.28 -17.56
CA THR A 36 -3.79 -8.72 -16.43
C THR A 36 -2.37 -8.16 -16.45
N ILE A 37 -1.74 -8.02 -17.61
CA ILE A 37 -0.38 -7.47 -17.72
C ILE A 37 -0.31 -5.99 -17.32
N ILE A 38 -1.29 -5.19 -17.74
CA ILE A 38 -1.38 -3.75 -17.45
C ILE A 38 -1.72 -3.56 -15.97
N ARG A 39 -2.71 -4.30 -15.45
CA ARG A 39 -3.03 -4.29 -14.02
C ARG A 39 -1.82 -4.64 -13.16
N ARG A 40 -1.05 -5.67 -13.51
CA ARG A 40 0.18 -6.06 -12.79
C ARG A 40 1.25 -4.96 -12.83
N ALA A 41 1.42 -4.28 -13.95
CA ALA A 41 2.36 -3.17 -14.04
C ALA A 41 1.97 -2.03 -13.09
N PHE A 42 0.68 -1.68 -13.03
CA PHE A 42 0.17 -0.67 -12.09
C PHE A 42 0.45 -1.02 -10.63
N TYR A 43 0.11 -2.24 -10.20
CA TYR A 43 0.37 -2.66 -8.82
C TYR A 43 1.87 -2.81 -8.52
N SER A 44 2.69 -3.19 -9.51
CA SER A 44 4.16 -3.25 -9.34
C SER A 44 4.77 -1.87 -9.12
N LEU A 45 4.30 -0.86 -9.86
CA LEU A 45 4.69 0.54 -9.65
C LEU A 45 4.26 1.02 -8.25
N GLY A 46 3.01 0.74 -7.86
CA GLY A 46 2.51 1.07 -6.53
C GLY A 46 3.37 0.46 -5.42
N ASN A 47 3.73 -0.82 -5.55
CA ASN A 47 4.60 -1.51 -4.60
C ASN A 47 6.00 -0.89 -4.52
N TYR A 48 6.56 -0.43 -5.65
CA TYR A 48 7.86 0.24 -5.66
C TYR A 48 7.83 1.59 -4.91
N ILE A 49 6.78 2.38 -5.12
CA ILE A 49 6.58 3.65 -4.41
C ILE A 49 6.44 3.39 -2.90
N VAL A 50 5.57 2.45 -2.52
CA VAL A 50 5.35 2.07 -1.12
C VAL A 50 6.63 1.54 -0.47
N ALA A 51 7.48 0.80 -1.20
CA ALA A 51 8.76 0.32 -0.66
C ALA A 51 9.68 1.46 -0.20
N SER A 52 9.69 2.60 -0.90
CA SER A 52 10.44 3.79 -0.49
C SER A 52 9.91 4.39 0.82
N GLU A 53 8.59 4.39 1.01
CA GLU A 53 7.95 4.83 2.25
C GLU A 53 8.21 3.86 3.40
N ILE A 54 8.13 2.55 3.15
CA ILE A 54 8.49 1.51 4.13
C ILE A 54 9.92 1.70 4.61
N ALA A 55 10.88 1.93 3.70
CA ALA A 55 12.29 2.12 4.08
C ALA A 55 12.49 3.32 5.03
N LYS A 56 11.69 4.38 4.88
CA LYS A 56 11.74 5.56 5.76
C LYS A 56 11.08 5.33 7.12
N GLU A 57 9.92 4.69 7.13
CA GLU A 57 9.12 4.53 8.35
C GLU A 57 9.58 3.34 9.20
N SER A 58 10.08 2.27 8.59
CA SER A 58 10.59 1.07 9.29
C SER A 58 11.78 1.35 10.19
N ALA A 59 12.50 2.46 9.99
CA ALA A 59 13.56 2.91 10.88
C ALA A 59 13.03 3.48 12.21
N LYS A 60 11.75 3.83 12.30
CA LYS A 60 11.14 4.52 13.45
C LYS A 60 10.12 3.66 14.17
N SER A 61 9.32 2.90 13.42
CA SER A 61 8.23 2.09 13.95
C SER A 61 7.92 0.90 13.04
N PRO A 62 7.22 -0.13 13.55
CA PRO A 62 6.70 -1.20 12.70
C PRO A 62 5.80 -0.64 11.60
N VAL A 63 5.85 -1.22 10.40
CA VAL A 63 5.05 -0.80 9.24
C VAL A 63 4.13 -1.94 8.81
N ILE A 64 2.86 -1.63 8.57
CA ILE A 64 1.85 -2.54 8.05
C ILE A 64 1.36 -2.01 6.71
N VAL A 65 1.20 -2.90 5.72
CA VAL A 65 0.73 -2.55 4.37
C VAL A 65 -0.61 -3.24 4.12
N ASP A 66 -1.63 -2.48 3.70
CA ASP A 66 -2.98 -2.97 3.34
C ASP A 66 -3.36 -2.62 1.90
#